data_AF-A0A3D4JMV3-F1
#
_entry.id   AF-A0A3D4JMV3-F1
#
_cell.length_a   1.000
_cell.length_b   1.000
_cell.length_c   1.000
_cell.angle_alpha   90.00
_cell.angle_beta   90.00
_cell.angle_gamma   90.00
#
_symmetry.space_group_name_H-M   'P 1'
#
loop_
_entity.id
_entity.type
_entity.pdbx_description
1 polymer ?
#
loop_
_entity_poly.entity_id
_entity_poly.type
_entity_poly.pdbx_seq_one_letter_code
_entity_poly.pdbx_strand_id
1 'polypeptide(L)'
;EENSAQFDVEDKRTLDQVVNWLMTMDYIPSFCTACYREGRTGDRFMQLAKTGNISNCCLPNAMLTLTEYALDYGDDEFKKLTFDVIAKERENIKNDKIKTKFDEYLELIKAGQRDFRF
;
A
#
# COMPACT_ATOMS: atom_id res chain seq x y z
N GLU A 1 -29.14 -21.81 -16.97
CA GLU A 1 -28.53 -20.80 -16.07
C GLU A 1 -28.39 -19.52 -16.86
N GLU A 2 -28.94 -18.40 -16.38
CA GLU A 2 -28.62 -17.08 -16.94
C GLU A 2 -27.48 -16.49 -16.11
N ASN A 3 -26.24 -16.74 -16.54
CA ASN A 3 -25.07 -16.05 -16.02
C ASN A 3 -24.88 -14.76 -16.83
N SER A 4 -25.21 -13.61 -16.25
CA SER A 4 -25.07 -12.28 -16.87
C SER A 4 -23.67 -11.68 -16.70
N ALA A 5 -22.68 -12.48 -16.29
CA ALA A 5 -21.30 -12.01 -16.16
C ALA A 5 -20.76 -11.53 -17.52
N GLN A 6 -20.00 -10.42 -17.50
CA GLN A 6 -19.43 -9.85 -18.72
C GLN A 6 -18.35 -10.76 -19.35
N PHE A 7 -17.66 -11.56 -18.53
CA PHE A 7 -16.60 -12.48 -18.93
C PHE A 7 -16.43 -13.59 -17.88
N ASP A 8 -15.77 -14.67 -18.28
CA ASP A 8 -15.29 -15.70 -17.38
C ASP A 8 -13.98 -15.27 -16.71
N VAL A 9 -13.90 -15.41 -15.38
CA VAL A 9 -12.72 -15.06 -14.60
C VAL A 9 -11.72 -16.21 -14.61
N GLU A 10 -10.57 -16.00 -15.25
CA GLU A 10 -9.50 -17.01 -15.31
C GLU A 10 -8.64 -17.04 -14.04
N ASP A 11 -8.28 -15.88 -13.48
CA ASP A 11 -7.58 -15.82 -12.19
C ASP A 11 -8.57 -15.84 -11.03
N LYS A 12 -8.77 -17.04 -10.48
CA LYS A 12 -9.70 -17.29 -9.38
C LYS A 12 -9.05 -17.23 -8.01
N ARG A 13 -7.81 -16.73 -7.92
CA ARG A 13 -7.10 -16.58 -6.64
C ARG A 13 -7.85 -15.62 -5.74
N THR A 14 -7.84 -15.89 -4.43
CA THR A 14 -8.34 -14.93 -3.45
C THR A 14 -7.41 -13.72 -3.37
N LEU A 15 -7.90 -12.61 -2.81
CA LEU A 15 -7.08 -11.42 -2.59
C LEU A 15 -5.82 -11.77 -1.78
N ASP A 16 -5.94 -12.56 -0.71
CA ASP A 16 -4.81 -12.98 0.11
C ASP A 16 -3.79 -13.78 -0.69
N GLN A 17 -4.22 -14.67 -1.59
CA GLN A 17 -3.30 -15.42 -2.45
C GLN A 17 -2.53 -14.50 -3.40
N VAL A 18 -3.19 -13.50 -3.99
CA VAL A 18 -2.53 -12.53 -4.89
C VAL A 18 -1.56 -11.65 -4.12
N VAL A 19 -1.96 -11.12 -2.96
CA VAL A 19 -1.16 -10.21 -2.15
C VAL A 19 0.07 -10.92 -1.58
N ASN A 20 -0.09 -12.14 -1.05
CA ASN A 20 1.04 -12.98 -0.63
C ASN A 20 1.99 -13.27 -1.79
N TRP A 21 1.46 -13.71 -2.93
CA TRP A 21 2.27 -14.00 -4.11
C TRP A 21 3.10 -12.80 -4.56
N LEU A 22 2.51 -11.60 -4.60
CA LEU A 22 3.23 -10.37 -4.92
C LEU A 22 4.36 -10.08 -3.92
N MET A 23 4.10 -10.21 -2.62
CA MET A 23 5.13 -10.01 -1.58
C MET A 23 6.27 -11.03 -1.69
N THR A 24 5.99 -12.29 -2.03
CA THR A 24 7.03 -13.31 -2.25
C THR A 24 7.90 -13.04 -3.49
N MET A 25 7.44 -12.18 -4.40
CA MET A 25 8.17 -11.73 -5.59
C MET A 25 8.84 -10.36 -5.39
N ASP A 26 8.99 -9.89 -4.15
CA ASP A 26 9.57 -8.59 -3.81
C ASP A 26 8.78 -7.37 -4.35
N TYR A 27 7.46 -7.52 -4.59
CA TYR A 27 6.58 -6.38 -4.83
C TYR A 27 5.90 -5.91 -3.54
N ILE A 28 5.49 -4.64 -3.51
CA ILE A 28 4.68 -4.06 -2.44
C ILE A 28 3.24 -3.78 -2.91
N PRO A 29 2.27 -4.61 -2.53
CA PRO A 29 0.85 -4.33 -2.75
C PRO A 29 0.41 -3.05 -2.03
N SER A 30 -0.59 -2.35 -2.58
CA SER A 30 -1.03 -1.06 -2.07
C SER A 30 -2.54 -0.89 -2.25
N PHE A 31 -3.20 -0.35 -1.23
CA PHE A 31 -4.61 0.05 -1.26
C PHE A 31 -4.76 1.58 -1.17
N CYS A 32 -3.73 2.31 -1.58
CA CYS A 32 -3.65 3.77 -1.47
C CYS A 32 -4.72 4.49 -2.31
N THR A 33 -5.42 5.41 -1.66
CA THR A 33 -6.36 6.35 -2.30
C THR A 33 -5.98 7.82 -2.05
N ALA A 34 -4.76 8.07 -1.57
CA ALA A 34 -4.32 9.39 -1.13
C ALA A 34 -4.35 10.46 -2.23
N CYS A 35 -4.10 10.11 -3.50
CA CYS A 35 -4.18 11.10 -4.59
C CYS A 35 -5.58 11.70 -4.73
N TYR A 36 -6.62 10.89 -4.52
CA TYR A 36 -8.01 11.37 -4.54
C TYR A 36 -8.26 12.36 -3.40
N ARG A 37 -7.86 12.02 -2.17
CA ARG A 37 -8.10 12.86 -0.98
C ARG A 37 -7.27 14.14 -0.93
N GLU A 38 -6.05 14.10 -1.46
CA GLU A 38 -5.15 15.25 -1.54
C GLU A 38 -5.39 16.12 -2.80
N GLY A 39 -6.42 15.83 -3.59
CA GLY A 39 -6.75 16.58 -4.80
C GLY A 39 -5.67 16.51 -5.90
N ARG A 40 -4.85 15.45 -5.88
CA ARG A 40 -3.82 15.16 -6.90
C ARG A 40 -4.47 14.41 -8.05
N THR A 41 -5.20 15.13 -8.89
CA THR A 41 -5.85 14.62 -10.10
C THR A 41 -5.41 15.42 -11.33
N GLY A 42 -5.55 14.85 -12.52
CA GLY A 42 -5.22 15.53 -13.78
C GLY A 42 -3.78 16.04 -13.86
N ASP A 43 -3.61 17.31 -14.19
CA ASP A 43 -2.31 17.97 -14.34
C ASP A 43 -1.50 18.02 -13.04
N ARG A 44 -2.16 18.18 -11.89
CA ARG A 44 -1.51 18.19 -10.56
C ARG A 44 -0.85 16.85 -10.24
N PHE A 45 -1.52 15.75 -10.54
CA PHE A 45 -0.92 14.42 -10.43
C PHE A 45 0.30 14.29 -11.36
N MET A 46 0.17 14.72 -12.62
CA MET A 46 1.24 14.59 -13.59
C MET A 46 2.49 15.41 -13.23
N GLN A 47 2.33 16.59 -12.60
CA GLN A 47 3.46 17.38 -12.09
C GLN A 47 4.23 16.62 -11.00
N LEU A 48 3.51 15.95 -10.09
CA LEU A 48 4.14 15.14 -9.04
C LEU A 48 4.82 13.89 -9.62
N ALA A 49 4.16 13.20 -10.54
CA ALA A 49 4.67 11.99 -11.17
C ALA A 49 5.94 12.25 -12.00
N LYS A 50 5.93 13.28 -12.85
CA LYS A 50 7.03 13.59 -13.77
C LYS A 50 8.29 14.10 -13.07
N THR A 51 8.17 14.63 -11.86
CA THR A 51 9.32 15.13 -11.08
C THR A 51 10.02 14.02 -10.28
N GLY A 52 9.48 12.80 -10.26
CA GLY A 52 10.00 11.70 -9.43
C GLY A 52 9.68 11.84 -7.92
N ASN A 53 9.10 12.97 -7.51
CA ASN A 53 8.68 13.23 -6.13
C ASN A 53 7.52 12.34 -5.68
N ILE A 54 6.83 11.68 -6.63
CA ILE A 54 5.78 10.70 -6.34
C ILE A 54 6.26 9.55 -5.44
N SER A 55 7.55 9.21 -5.46
CA SER A 55 8.11 8.18 -4.57
C SER A 55 8.05 8.58 -3.09
N ASN A 56 8.13 9.88 -2.78
CA ASN A 56 8.05 10.40 -1.42
C ASN A 56 6.64 10.29 -0.80
N CYS A 57 5.61 9.94 -1.58
CA CYS A 57 4.27 9.72 -1.06
C CYS A 57 3.73 8.32 -1.39
N CYS A 58 3.95 7.80 -2.60
CA CYS A 58 3.37 6.52 -3.01
C CYS A 58 3.98 5.33 -2.29
N LEU A 59 5.29 5.31 -2.09
CA LEU A 59 5.95 4.22 -1.37
C LEU A 59 5.54 4.20 0.12
N PRO A 60 5.61 5.33 0.87
CA PRO A 60 5.07 5.38 2.23
C PRO A 60 3.59 4.99 2.31
N ASN A 61 2.74 5.51 1.41
CA ASN A 61 1.30 5.18 1.43
C ASN A 61 1.03 3.70 1.10
N ALA A 62 1.82 3.07 0.24
CA ALA A 62 1.74 1.63 0.00
C ALA A 62 2.01 0.85 1.28
N MET A 63 3.07 1.21 2.00
CA MET A 63 3.41 0.59 3.28
C MET A 63 2.33 0.79 4.36
N LEU A 64 1.78 2.00 4.48
CA LEU A 64 0.72 2.28 5.46
C LEU A 64 -0.54 1.46 5.17
N THR A 65 -1.03 1.50 3.94
CA THR A 65 -2.27 0.79 3.57
C THR A 65 -2.12 -0.73 3.57
N LEU A 66 -0.93 -1.25 3.25
CA LEU A 66 -0.64 -2.68 3.40
C LEU A 66 -0.60 -3.08 4.88
N THR A 67 -0.06 -2.22 5.76
CA THR A 67 -0.08 -2.46 7.21
C THR A 67 -1.51 -2.49 7.74
N GLU A 68 -2.37 -1.56 7.31
CA GLU A 68 -3.80 -1.58 7.67
C GLU A 68 -4.47 -2.87 7.23
N TYR A 69 -4.26 -3.29 5.97
CA TYR A 69 -4.78 -4.55 5.45
C TYR A 69 -4.33 -5.75 6.30
N ALA A 70 -3.04 -5.82 6.63
CA ALA A 70 -2.49 -6.90 7.44
C ALA A 70 -3.09 -6.95 8.85
N LEU A 71 -3.32 -5.80 9.47
CA LEU A 71 -3.91 -5.73 10.82
C LEU A 71 -5.40 -6.07 10.83
N ASP A 72 -6.14 -5.65 9.80
CA ASP A 72 -7.59 -5.80 9.74
C ASP A 72 -8.04 -7.16 9.19
N TYR A 73 -7.28 -7.75 8.27
CA TYR A 73 -7.69 -8.95 7.54
C TYR A 73 -6.65 -10.09 7.56
N GLY A 74 -5.39 -9.81 7.89
CA GLY A 74 -4.30 -10.78 7.83
C GLY A 74 -4.25 -11.73 9.03
N ASP A 75 -3.85 -12.98 8.76
CA ASP A 75 -3.40 -13.92 9.80
C ASP A 75 -1.97 -13.60 10.28
N ASP A 76 -1.47 -14.38 11.24
CA ASP A 76 -0.16 -14.12 11.85
C ASP A 76 1.00 -14.31 10.87
N GLU A 77 0.88 -15.23 9.91
CA GLU A 77 1.89 -15.47 8.88
C GLU A 77 1.95 -14.28 7.90
N PHE A 78 0.77 -13.84 7.44
CA PHE A 78 0.62 -12.67 6.57
C PHE A 78 1.15 -11.40 7.23
N LYS A 79 0.82 -11.18 8.51
CA LYS A 79 1.32 -10.04 9.28
C LYS A 79 2.84 -10.06 9.35
N LYS A 80 3.44 -11.21 9.67
CA LYS A 80 4.89 -11.36 9.74
C LYS A 80 5.53 -11.02 8.38
N LEU A 81 5.06 -11.63 7.30
CA LEU A 81 5.56 -11.37 5.95
C LEU A 81 5.42 -9.89 5.57
N THR A 82 4.28 -9.29 5.89
CA THR A 82 4.04 -7.86 5.66
C THR A 82 5.08 -7.02 6.39
N PHE A 83 5.26 -7.19 7.70
CA PHE A 83 6.22 -6.38 8.46
C PHE A 83 7.68 -6.59 8.00
N ASP A 84 8.04 -7.79 7.54
CA ASP A 84 9.34 -8.06 6.93
C ASP A 84 9.52 -7.23 5.63
N VAL A 85 8.48 -7.16 4.77
CA VAL A 85 8.45 -6.31 3.56
C VAL A 85 8.49 -4.83 3.91
N ILE A 86 7.69 -4.37 4.88
CA ILE A 86 7.67 -2.97 5.34
C ILE A 86 9.05 -2.54 5.83
N ALA A 87 9.73 -3.38 6.62
CA ALA A 87 11.05 -3.07 7.13
C ALA A 87 12.09 -2.91 5.99
N LYS A 88 12.01 -3.76 4.95
CA LYS A 88 12.86 -3.67 3.76
C LYS A 88 12.57 -2.40 2.96
N GLU A 89 11.31 -2.13 2.66
CA GLU A 89 10.89 -1.01 1.81
C GLU A 89 11.04 0.36 2.49
N ARG A 90 10.98 0.41 3.82
CA ARG A 90 11.25 1.62 4.60
C ARG A 90 12.64 2.19 4.30
N GLU A 91 13.62 1.34 4.02
CA GLU A 91 14.98 1.77 3.69
C GLU A 91 15.08 2.44 2.30
N ASN A 92 14.06 2.28 1.46
CA ASN A 92 13.95 2.97 0.18
C ASN A 92 13.38 4.40 0.30
N ILE A 93 12.90 4.82 1.48
CA ILE A 93 12.52 6.22 1.74
C ILE A 93 13.79 7.06 1.93
N LYS A 94 14.16 7.84 0.91
CA LYS A 94 15.39 8.66 0.91
C LYS A 94 15.27 9.98 1.69
N ASN A 95 14.05 10.48 1.89
CA ASN A 95 13.82 11.75 2.56
C ASN A 95 13.59 11.51 4.06
N ASP A 96 14.53 11.93 4.90
CA ASP A 96 14.47 11.69 6.35
C ASP A 96 13.20 12.23 7.01
N LYS A 97 12.68 13.38 6.55
CA LYS A 97 11.43 13.94 7.10
C LYS A 97 10.24 13.04 6.80
N ILE A 98 10.19 12.50 5.59
CA ILE A 98 9.14 11.54 5.18
C ILE A 98 9.31 10.23 5.94
N LYS A 99 10.56 9.76 6.13
CA LYS A 99 10.86 8.54 6.88
C LYS A 99 10.41 8.63 8.34
N THR A 100 10.74 9.73 9.03
CA THR A 100 10.26 9.99 10.39
C THR A 100 8.74 10.07 10.45
N LYS A 101 8.10 10.81 9.53
CA LYS A 101 6.64 10.92 9.50
C LYS A 101 5.95 9.59 9.24
N PHE A 102 6.57 8.74 8.42
CA PHE A 102 6.08 7.40 8.12
C PHE A 102 6.09 6.54 9.39
N ASP A 103 7.17 6.59 10.17
CA ASP A 103 7.25 5.86 11.44
C ASP A 103 6.17 6.30 12.43
N GLU A 104 5.92 7.61 12.53
CA GLU A 104 4.84 8.14 13.37
C GLU A 104 3.48 7.57 12.94
N TYR A 105 3.17 7.62 11.64
CA TYR A 105 1.90 7.09 11.12
C TYR A 105 1.80 5.57 11.29
N LEU A 106 2.90 4.84 11.10
CA LEU A 106 2.93 3.39 11.27
C LEU A 106 2.57 2.99 12.71
N GLU A 107 3.12 3.68 13.71
CA GLU A 107 2.79 3.41 15.12
C GLU A 107 1.34 3.76 15.45
N LEU A 108 0.80 4.85 14.90
CA LEU A 108 -0.62 5.19 15.08
C LEU A 108 -1.54 4.12 14.46
N ILE A 109 -1.16 3.56 13.30
CA ILE A 109 -1.88 2.45 12.67
C ILE A 109 -1.88 1.20 13.53
N LYS A 110 -0.71 0.83 14.07
CA LYS A 110 -0.58 -0.29 15.02
C LYS A 110 -1.41 -0.07 16.28
N ALA A 111 -1.59 1.19 16.71
CA ALA A 111 -2.46 1.56 17.82
C ALA A 111 -3.97 1.59 17.48
N GLY A 112 -4.35 1.22 16.25
CA GLY A 112 -5.74 1.07 15.82
C GLY A 112 -6.32 2.26 15.05
N GLN A 113 -5.55 3.32 14.82
CA GLN A 113 -5.99 4.41 13.94
C GLN A 113 -5.85 4.01 12.47
N ARG A 114 -6.60 4.67 11.59
CA ARG A 114 -6.62 4.33 10.16
C ARG A 114 -6.58 5.59 9.31
N ASP A 115 -6.29 5.39 8.03
CA ASP A 115 -6.41 6.36 6.94
C ASP A 115 -5.34 7.46 6.89
N PHE A 116 -4.14 7.17 7.42
CA PHE A 116 -2.99 8.08 7.29
C PHE A 116 -2.43 8.10 5.87
N ARG A 117 -1.92 9.26 5.47
CA ARG A 117 -1.45 9.47 4.10
C ARG A 117 -0.44 10.61 3.96
N PHE A 118 0.29 10.55 2.86
CA PHE A 118 1.21 11.55 2.31
C PHE A 118 0.69 12.12 0.98
#